data_AF-A0A4Z1SRW6-F1
#
_entry.id   AF-A0A4Z1SRW6-F1
#
_cell.length_a   1.000
_cell.length_b   1.000
_cell.length_c   1.000
_cell.angle_alpha   90.00
_cell.angle_beta   90.00
_cell.angle_gamma   90.00
#
_symmetry.space_group_name_H-M   'P 1'
#
loop_
_entity.id
_entity.type
_entity.pdbx_description
1 polymer ?
#
loop_
_entity_poly.entity_id
_entity_poly.type
_entity_poly.pdbx_seq_one_letter_code
_entity_poly.pdbx_strand_id
1 'polypeptide(L)'
;MSACPFKTIRPVELPSLLGGAAVALDVRDNDYDEGGHFRDSINIPIKVILDSTAETLTSLQRYQTIACYCMFSMQRGPAAATHLATIFPKKTIYVVEGGYNAILETFHGTERIVPPKEE
;
A
#
# COMPACT_ATOMS: atom_id res chain seq x y z
N MET A 1 12.41 -18.37 -15.30
CA MET A 1 11.97 -18.02 -13.93
C MET A 1 11.72 -16.53 -13.92
N SER A 2 10.46 -16.09 -13.93
CA SER A 2 10.15 -14.65 -13.81
C SER A 2 10.49 -14.22 -12.39
N ALA A 3 11.34 -13.22 -12.22
CA ALA A 3 11.61 -12.65 -10.90
C ALA A 3 10.31 -12.07 -10.34
N CYS A 4 10.10 -12.19 -9.03
CA CYS A 4 8.94 -11.57 -8.39
C CYS A 4 8.97 -10.05 -8.67
N PRO A 5 7.89 -9.45 -9.19
CA PRO A 5 7.90 -8.04 -9.61
C PRO A 5 7.89 -7.06 -8.43
N PHE A 6 7.77 -7.56 -7.19
CA PHE A 6 7.78 -6.78 -5.96
C PHE A 6 8.53 -7.54 -4.85
N LYS A 7 8.88 -6.81 -3.79
CA LYS A 7 9.45 -7.36 -2.55
C LYS A 7 8.40 -7.38 -1.44
N THR A 8 8.60 -8.18 -0.41
CA THR A 8 7.74 -8.17 0.77
C THR A 8 8.50 -7.56 1.95
N ILE A 9 7.82 -6.78 2.77
CA ILE A 9 8.35 -6.22 4.04
C ILE A 9 7.38 -6.55 5.18
N ARG A 10 7.91 -6.61 6.41
CA ARG A 10 7.06 -6.70 7.59
C ARG A 10 6.48 -5.34 7.97
N PRO A 11 5.35 -5.27 8.68
CA PRO A 11 4.76 -4.00 9.10
C PRO A 11 5.72 -3.08 9.86
N VAL A 12 6.58 -3.64 10.73
CA VAL A 12 7.57 -2.88 11.52
C VAL A 12 8.59 -2.13 10.65
N GLU A 13 8.81 -2.58 9.41
CA GLU A 13 9.75 -1.97 8.47
C GLU A 13 9.13 -0.80 7.68
N LEU A 14 7.79 -0.71 7.68
CA LEU A 14 7.05 0.29 6.91
C LEU A 14 7.46 1.73 7.27
N PRO A 15 7.51 2.17 8.55
CA PRO A 15 7.89 3.54 8.88
C PRO A 15 9.30 3.92 8.42
N SER A 16 10.25 2.97 8.49
CA SER A 16 11.63 3.19 8.06
C SER A 16 11.75 3.29 6.53
N LEU A 17 10.83 2.67 5.79
CA LEU A 17 10.75 2.78 4.34
C LEU A 17 10.12 4.12 3.90
N LEU A 18 9.20 4.64 4.70
CA LEU A 18 8.50 5.89 4.43
C LEU A 18 9.39 7.10 4.75
N GLY A 19 10.12 7.56 3.74
CA GLY A 19 10.92 8.78 3.78
C GLY A 19 11.21 9.30 2.36
N GLY A 20 11.38 10.62 2.22
CA GLY A 20 11.69 11.26 0.94
C GLY A 20 10.61 11.03 -0.13
N ALA A 21 10.90 10.19 -1.13
CA ALA A 21 10.04 9.88 -2.26
C ALA A 21 9.35 8.50 -2.15
N ALA A 22 9.04 8.03 -0.93
CA ALA A 22 8.30 6.80 -0.70
C ALA A 22 6.86 7.07 -0.23
N VAL A 23 5.94 6.15 -0.52
CA VAL A 23 4.53 6.24 -0.07
C VAL A 23 3.95 4.89 0.32
N ALA A 24 3.10 4.91 1.34
CA ALA A 24 2.25 3.79 1.72
C ALA A 24 0.95 3.86 0.90
N LEU A 25 0.57 2.75 0.27
CA LEU A 25 -0.60 2.67 -0.57
C LEU A 25 -1.61 1.64 -0.02
N ASP A 26 -2.71 2.14 0.52
CA ASP A 26 -3.83 1.30 0.95
C ASP A 26 -4.71 0.98 -0.26
N VAL A 27 -4.80 -0.30 -0.63
CA VAL A 27 -5.59 -0.74 -1.80
C VAL A 27 -6.93 -1.37 -1.42
N ARG A 28 -7.35 -1.21 -0.15
CA ARG A 28 -8.70 -1.57 0.31
C ARG A 28 -9.77 -0.75 -0.42
N ASP A 29 -10.94 -1.36 -0.58
CA ASP A 29 -12.10 -0.76 -1.23
C ASP A 29 -13.22 -0.50 -0.23
N ASN A 30 -14.22 -1.39 -0.13
CA ASN A 30 -15.34 -1.19 0.77
C ASN A 30 -14.94 -1.33 2.25
N ASP A 31 -13.83 -2.03 2.50
CA ASP A 31 -13.24 -2.25 3.82
C ASP A 31 -12.14 -1.24 4.17
N TYR A 32 -12.03 -0.16 3.39
CA TYR A 32 -11.17 0.97 3.74
C TYR A 32 -11.72 1.66 5.00
N ASP A 33 -10.81 2.15 5.84
CA ASP A 33 -11.10 2.80 7.13
C ASP A 33 -11.75 1.90 8.19
N GLU A 34 -12.10 0.64 7.89
CA GLU A 34 -12.44 -0.34 8.92
C GLU A 34 -11.25 -0.52 9.89
N GLY A 35 -11.45 -0.14 11.16
CA GLY A 35 -10.38 -0.10 12.16
C GLY A 35 -9.33 0.99 11.92
N GLY A 36 -9.60 1.94 11.03
CA GLY A 36 -8.73 3.06 10.66
C GLY A 36 -7.84 2.81 9.45
N HIS A 37 -6.79 3.61 9.34
CA HIS A 37 -5.77 3.49 8.29
C HIS A 37 -4.39 3.96 8.77
N PHE A 38 -3.34 3.56 8.05
CA PHE A 38 -1.99 4.01 8.35
C PHE A 38 -1.83 5.50 8.02
N ARG A 39 -1.24 6.27 8.93
CA ARG A 39 -1.01 7.71 8.76
C ARG A 39 -0.19 8.00 7.50
N ASP A 40 -0.58 9.04 6.77
CA ASP A 40 0.04 9.51 5.53
C ASP A 40 0.02 8.49 4.38
N SER A 41 -0.74 7.39 4.52
CA SER A 41 -1.03 6.49 3.40
C SER A 41 -2.00 7.15 2.41
N ILE A 42 -1.83 6.80 1.13
CA ILE A 42 -2.79 7.15 0.08
C ILE A 42 -3.70 5.94 -0.11
N ASN A 43 -5.01 6.14 -0.07
CA ASN A 43 -5.95 5.11 -0.47
C ASN A 43 -6.26 5.19 -1.97
N ILE A 44 -5.95 4.12 -2.70
CA ILE A 44 -6.38 3.91 -4.09
C ILE A 44 -6.90 2.48 -4.17
N PRO A 45 -8.23 2.27 -4.22
CA PRO A 45 -8.80 0.93 -4.28
C PRO A 45 -8.25 0.09 -5.42
N ILE A 46 -8.06 -1.21 -5.20
CA ILE A 46 -7.50 -2.14 -6.19
C ILE A 46 -8.18 -2.04 -7.57
N LYS A 47 -9.50 -1.87 -7.61
CA LYS A 47 -10.26 -1.77 -8.88
C LYS A 47 -9.77 -0.57 -9.71
N VAL A 48 -9.55 0.57 -9.06
CA VAL A 48 -9.00 1.76 -9.71
C VAL A 48 -7.58 1.50 -10.21
N ILE A 49 -6.75 0.78 -9.43
CA ILE A 49 -5.37 0.44 -9.84
C ILE A 49 -5.38 -0.43 -11.10
N LEU A 50 -6.17 -1.50 -11.12
CA LEU A 50 -6.20 -2.45 -12.24
C LEU A 50 -6.73 -1.83 -13.55
N ASP A 51 -7.65 -0.87 -13.44
CA ASP A 51 -8.19 -0.15 -14.60
C ASP A 51 -7.34 1.07 -15.01
N SER A 52 -6.27 1.37 -14.26
CA SER A 52 -5.44 2.55 -14.46
C SER A 52 -4.20 2.33 -15.32
N THR A 53 -3.74 3.43 -15.93
CA THR A 53 -2.42 3.57 -16.55
C THR A 53 -1.49 4.40 -15.67
N ALA A 54 -0.22 4.51 -16.08
CA ALA A 54 0.74 5.40 -15.41
C ALA A 54 0.31 6.88 -15.46
N GLU A 55 -0.40 7.30 -16.51
CA GLU A 55 -0.91 8.68 -16.62
C GLU A 55 -2.07 8.96 -15.66
N THR A 56 -2.91 7.96 -15.36
CA THR A 56 -4.08 8.15 -14.48
C THR A 56 -3.71 8.16 -12.99
N LEU A 57 -2.62 7.49 -12.61
CA LEU A 57 -2.11 7.47 -11.23
C LEU A 57 -1.14 8.63 -10.95
N THR A 58 -1.57 9.86 -11.24
CA THR A 58 -0.77 11.09 -11.06
C THR A 58 -0.25 11.27 -9.64
N SER A 59 -1.04 10.87 -8.63
CA SER A 59 -0.65 10.89 -7.22
C SER A 59 0.58 10.01 -6.93
N LEU A 60 0.81 8.95 -7.70
CA LEU A 60 1.93 8.02 -7.52
C LEU A 60 3.19 8.40 -8.31
N GLN A 61 3.08 9.32 -9.27
CA GLN A 61 4.18 9.65 -10.18
C GLN A 61 5.41 10.20 -9.46
N ARG A 62 5.20 11.05 -8.44
CA ARG A 62 6.28 11.69 -7.65
C ARG A 62 7.06 10.73 -6.76
N TYR A 63 6.51 9.56 -6.44
CA TYR A 63 7.14 8.61 -5.52
C TYR A 63 7.98 7.59 -6.27
N GLN A 64 9.22 7.34 -5.83
CA GLN A 64 10.09 6.31 -6.38
C GLN A 64 9.84 4.93 -5.74
N THR A 65 9.29 4.92 -4.53
CA THR A 65 9.00 3.70 -3.78
C THR A 65 7.53 3.67 -3.37
N ILE A 66 6.87 2.52 -3.57
CA ILE A 66 5.47 2.30 -3.20
C ILE A 66 5.41 1.05 -2.35
N ALA A 67 4.91 1.18 -1.12
CA ALA A 67 4.61 0.07 -0.23
C ALA A 67 3.10 -0.12 -0.17
N CYS A 68 2.57 -1.10 -0.89
CA CYS A 68 1.13 -1.34 -0.93
C CYS A 68 0.67 -2.44 0.01
N TYR A 69 -0.57 -2.33 0.48
CA TYR A 69 -1.22 -3.34 1.31
C TYR A 69 -2.73 -3.32 1.12
N CYS A 70 -3.40 -4.45 1.35
CA CYS A 70 -4.86 -4.50 1.50
C CYS A 70 -5.21 -4.90 2.94
N MET A 71 -6.36 -5.52 3.22
CA MET A 71 -6.68 -5.97 4.57
C MET A 71 -5.69 -7.02 5.11
N PHE A 72 -5.43 -8.09 4.34
CA PHE A 72 -4.57 -9.22 4.76
C PHE A 72 -3.37 -9.48 3.82
N SER A 73 -3.26 -8.71 2.73
CA SER A 73 -2.25 -8.89 1.66
C SER A 73 -2.19 -10.29 1.01
N MET A 74 -3.28 -11.07 1.02
CA MET A 74 -3.32 -12.41 0.41
C MET A 74 -3.64 -12.41 -1.10
N GLN A 75 -4.42 -11.43 -1.58
CA GLN A 75 -4.87 -11.37 -2.98
C GLN A 75 -4.77 -9.96 -3.57
N ARG A 76 -5.48 -8.99 -2.98
CA ARG A 76 -5.52 -7.60 -3.48
C ARG A 76 -4.15 -6.90 -3.44
N GLY A 77 -3.37 -7.09 -2.37
CA GLY A 77 -2.01 -6.52 -2.25
C GLY A 77 -1.05 -6.98 -3.36
N PRO A 78 -0.83 -8.31 -3.54
CA PRO A 78 0.00 -8.83 -4.62
C PRO A 78 -0.49 -8.48 -6.03
N ALA A 79 -1.81 -8.45 -6.25
CA ALA A 79 -2.40 -8.06 -7.53
C ALA A 79 -2.10 -6.58 -7.86
N ALA A 80 -2.30 -5.67 -6.90
CA ALA A 80 -1.94 -4.26 -7.04
C ALA A 80 -0.46 -4.11 -7.35
N ALA A 81 0.41 -4.78 -6.58
CA ALA A 81 1.85 -4.68 -6.72
C ALA A 81 2.33 -5.14 -8.11
N THR A 82 1.77 -6.24 -8.62
CA THR A 82 2.09 -6.76 -9.96
C THR A 82 1.69 -5.78 -11.06
N HIS A 83 0.50 -5.20 -10.96
CA HIS A 83 0.03 -4.20 -11.93
C HIS A 83 0.86 -2.92 -11.86
N LEU A 84 1.11 -2.41 -10.65
CA LEU A 84 1.97 -1.25 -10.39
C LEU A 84 3.38 -1.44 -10.95
N ALA A 85 3.98 -2.62 -10.80
CA ALA A 85 5.28 -2.93 -11.38
C ALA A 85 5.26 -2.93 -12.93
N THR A 86 4.13 -3.27 -13.54
CA THR A 86 3.95 -3.24 -14.99
C THR A 86 3.88 -1.80 -15.52
N ILE A 87 3.11 -0.94 -14.87
CA ILE A 87 2.92 0.46 -15.30
C ILE A 87 4.07 1.38 -14.83
N PHE A 88 4.79 1.00 -13.77
CA PHE A 88 5.93 1.73 -13.23
C PHE A 88 7.19 0.86 -13.11
N PRO A 89 7.76 0.40 -14.24
CA PRO A 89 8.87 -0.57 -14.24
C PRO A 89 10.17 -0.07 -13.60
N LYS A 90 10.30 1.24 -13.35
CA LYS A 90 11.47 1.86 -12.69
C LYS A 90 11.28 2.09 -11.19
N LYS A 91 10.06 1.95 -10.65
CA LYS A 91 9.76 2.18 -9.24
C LYS A 91 10.05 0.92 -8.43
N THR A 92 10.39 1.10 -7.16
CA THR A 92 10.52 -0.03 -6.22
C THR A 92 9.17 -0.30 -5.58
N ILE A 93 8.63 -1.49 -5.77
CA ILE A 93 7.33 -1.90 -5.24
C ILE A 93 7.49 -2.91 -4.11
N TYR A 94 6.81 -2.65 -3.00
CA TYR A 94 6.75 -3.51 -1.84
C TYR A 94 5.31 -3.90 -1.51
N VAL A 95 5.11 -5.12 -1.01
CA VAL A 95 3.88 -5.56 -0.35
C VAL A 95 4.14 -5.66 1.14
N VAL A 96 3.27 -5.06 1.97
CA VAL A 96 3.35 -5.24 3.42
C VAL A 96 2.69 -6.57 3.79
N GLU A 97 3.48 -7.45 4.40
CA GLU A 97 3.02 -8.76 4.90
C GLU A 97 1.88 -8.61 5.90
N GLY A 98 0.85 -9.45 5.78
CA GLY A 98 -0.30 -9.45 6.68
C GLY A 98 -1.24 -8.25 6.52
N GLY A 99 -0.94 -7.32 5.60
CA GLY A 99 -1.81 -6.20 5.24
C GLY A 99 -2.07 -5.22 6.37
N TYR A 100 -3.21 -4.52 6.30
CA TYR A 100 -3.66 -3.58 7.31
C TYR A 100 -3.89 -4.26 8.67
N ASN A 101 -4.33 -5.52 8.70
CA ASN A 101 -4.49 -6.26 9.96
C ASN A 101 -3.17 -6.32 10.75
N ALA A 102 -2.08 -6.73 10.09
CA ALA A 102 -0.78 -6.81 10.74
C ALA A 102 -0.18 -5.43 11.05
N ILE A 103 -0.48 -4.40 10.23
CA ILE A 103 -0.14 -3.01 10.52
C ILE A 103 -0.85 -2.54 11.79
N LEU A 104 -2.15 -2.79 11.92
CA LEU A 104 -2.95 -2.44 13.08
C LEU A 104 -2.43 -3.15 14.33
N GLU A 105 -2.18 -4.47 14.27
CA GLU A 105 -1.58 -5.21 15.38
C GLU A 105 -0.24 -4.61 15.83
N THR A 106 0.61 -4.21 14.87
CA THR A 106 1.94 -3.66 15.14
C THR A 106 1.89 -2.24 15.73
N PHE A 107 0.96 -1.40 15.28
CA PHE A 107 0.95 0.04 15.57
C PHE A 107 -0.29 0.53 16.33
N HIS A 108 -1.17 -0.37 16.79
CA HIS A 108 -2.35 0.00 17.58
C HIS A 108 -1.97 0.90 18.76
N GLY A 109 -2.78 1.92 19.02
CA GLY A 109 -2.55 2.88 20.11
C GLY A 109 -1.40 3.87 19.87
N THR A 110 -0.70 3.81 18.74
CA THR A 110 0.30 4.80 18.35
C THR A 110 -0.33 5.87 17.45
N GLU A 111 0.35 7.01 17.31
CA GLU A 111 -0.06 8.04 16.35
C GLU A 111 -0.03 7.57 14.90
N ARG A 112 0.61 6.44 14.57
CA ARG A 112 0.72 5.92 13.20
C ARG A 112 -0.59 5.37 12.66
N ILE A 113 -1.56 5.08 13.52
CA ILE A 113 -2.91 4.70 13.09
C ILE A 113 -3.80 5.93 13.21
N VAL A 114 -4.40 6.31 12.08
CA VAL A 114 -5.49 7.29 12.07
C VAL A 114 -6.77 6.51 12.34
N PRO A 115 -7.53 6.86 13.40
CA PRO A 115 -8.79 6.16 13.70
C PRO A 115 -9.80 6.36 12.57
N PRO A 116 -10.79 5.46 12.45
CA PRO A 116 -11.88 5.64 11.50
C PRO A 116 -12.57 6.98 11.71
N LYS A 117 -13.04 7.60 10.64
CA LYS A 117 -13.93 8.75 10.78
C LYS A 117 -15.22 8.30 11.46
N GLU A 118 -15.61 8.98 12.53
CA GLU A 118 -16.95 8.83 13.10
C GLU A 118 -17.95 9.37 12.07
N GLU A 119 -18.88 8.51 11.62
CA GLU A 119 -20.00 8.87 10.73
C GLU A 119 -21.09 9.66 11.47
#